data_AF-A0A383CHS1-F1
#
_entry.id   AF-A0A383CHS1-F1
#
_cell.length_a   1.000
_cell.length_b   1.000
_cell.length_c   1.000
_cell.angle_alpha   90.00
_cell.angle_beta   90.00
_cell.angle_gamma   90.00
#
_symmetry.space_group_name_H-M   'P 1'
#
loop_
_entity.id
_entity.type
_entity.pdbx_description
1 polymer ?
#
loop_
_entity_poly.entity_id
_entity_poly.type
_entity_poly.pdbx_seq_one_letter_code
_entity_poly.pdbx_strand_id
1 'polypeptide(L)'
;LLEGIGDTLRVSLSDNPVKEVKIGNEILKSLNLRNRGVRIISCPSCARQAFQVIDTVKILEDKLSHIKTPISLSIIGCVVNGPGEAAQTDIGITGGGKGNNMLYLSGIQTEKVLTKDIISKVVELVEKKAQEIENKN
;
A
#
# COMPACT_ATOMS: atom_id res chain seq x y z
N LEU A 1 -15.76 12.31 13.46
CA LEU A 1 -15.17 12.16 12.11
C LEU A 1 -16.09 11.41 11.15
N LEU A 2 -16.45 10.14 11.39
CA LEU A 2 -17.42 9.42 10.51
C LEU A 2 -18.81 10.08 10.45
N GLU A 3 -19.24 10.71 11.54
CA GLU A 3 -20.48 11.51 11.61
C GLU A 3 -20.32 12.93 11.02
N GLY A 4 -19.19 13.22 10.36
CA GLY A 4 -18.89 14.55 9.81
C GLY A 4 -18.44 15.59 10.84
N ILE A 5 -18.31 15.23 12.12
CA ILE A 5 -17.89 16.15 13.19
C ILE A 5 -16.36 16.17 13.33
N GLY A 6 -15.78 17.38 13.23
CA GLY A 6 -14.37 17.69 13.55
C GLY A 6 -13.62 18.36 12.39
N ASP A 7 -13.19 19.61 12.60
CA ASP A 7 -12.50 20.43 11.58
C ASP A 7 -10.96 20.32 11.65
N THR A 8 -10.43 19.96 12.81
CA THR A 8 -9.01 19.75 13.06
C THR A 8 -8.82 18.65 14.10
N LEU A 9 -7.68 17.98 14.08
CA LEU A 9 -7.35 16.94 15.04
C LEU A 9 -5.89 17.03 15.47
N ARG A 10 -5.64 16.62 16.71
CA ARG A 10 -4.31 16.33 17.25
C ARG A 10 -4.36 14.98 17.93
N VAL A 11 -3.39 14.12 17.62
CA VAL A 11 -3.19 12.85 18.33
C VAL A 11 -2.24 13.13 19.49
N SER A 12 -2.56 12.67 20.70
CA SER A 12 -1.68 12.86 21.86
C SER A 12 -0.99 11.54 22.19
N LEU A 13 0.33 11.47 21.98
CA LEU A 13 1.14 10.27 22.25
C LEU A 13 2.20 10.57 23.31
N SER A 14 2.48 9.61 24.17
CA SER A 14 3.67 9.65 25.06
C SER A 14 4.92 9.20 24.29
N ASP A 15 5.20 9.85 23.17
CA ASP A 15 6.28 9.51 22.22
C ASP A 15 6.70 10.78 21.45
N ASN A 16 7.62 10.67 20.50
CA ASN A 16 8.07 11.78 19.67
C ASN A 16 6.88 12.48 18.96
N PRO A 17 6.76 13.82 19.06
CA PRO A 17 5.64 14.56 18.47
C PRO A 17 5.52 14.42 16.94
N VAL A 18 6.60 14.07 16.24
CA VAL A 18 6.54 13.75 14.80
C VAL A 18 5.62 12.56 14.52
N LYS A 19 5.52 11.61 15.46
CA LYS A 19 4.61 10.46 15.34
C LYS A 19 3.14 10.89 15.49
N GLU A 20 2.84 11.91 16.29
CA GLU A 20 1.47 12.46 16.40
C GLU A 20 0.96 12.90 15.03
N VAL A 21 1.80 13.59 14.26
CA VAL A 21 1.49 14.04 12.90
C VAL A 21 1.30 12.86 11.94
N LYS A 22 2.18 11.84 12.02
CA LYS A 22 2.05 10.63 11.19
C LYS A 22 0.73 9.92 11.45
N ILE A 23 0.42 9.64 12.72
CA ILE A 23 -0.81 8.94 13.11
C ILE A 23 -2.06 9.74 12.77
N GLY A 24 -2.03 11.07 12.95
CA GLY A 24 -3.14 11.93 12.55
C GLY A 24 -3.47 11.84 11.05
N ASN A 25 -2.44 11.78 10.19
CA ASN A 25 -2.65 11.56 8.77
C ASN A 25 -3.18 10.15 8.46
N GLU A 26 -2.68 9.11 9.15
CA GLU A 26 -3.17 7.74 8.95
C GLU A 26 -4.65 7.59 9.36
N ILE A 27 -5.10 8.22 10.45
CA ILE A 27 -6.52 8.24 10.85
C ILE A 27 -7.39 8.83 9.72
N LEU A 28 -7.01 10.00 9.19
CA LEU A 28 -7.77 10.65 8.11
C LEU A 28 -7.77 9.82 6.83
N LYS A 29 -6.64 9.17 6.52
CA LYS A 29 -6.46 8.31 5.36
C LYS A 29 -7.30 7.03 5.45
N SER A 30 -7.39 6.41 6.62
CA SER A 30 -8.27 5.25 6.85
C SER A 30 -9.75 5.58 6.67
N LEU A 31 -10.14 6.83 6.91
CA LEU A 31 -11.51 7.32 6.74
C LEU A 31 -11.79 7.92 5.36
N ASN A 32 -10.83 7.86 4.42
CA ASN A 32 -10.89 8.54 3.12
C ASN A 32 -11.12 10.07 3.22
N LEU A 33 -10.82 10.70 4.36
CA LEU A 33 -10.98 12.14 4.57
C LEU A 33 -9.78 12.95 4.06
N ARG A 34 -8.60 12.32 4.00
CA ARG A 34 -7.39 12.94 3.44
C ARG A 34 -6.49 11.87 2.83
N ASN A 35 -6.21 12.02 1.53
CA ASN A 35 -5.37 11.08 0.81
C ASN A 35 -3.98 11.69 0.61
N ARG A 36 -2.99 11.18 1.34
CA ARG A 36 -1.58 11.55 1.20
C ARG A 36 -0.70 10.31 1.23
N GLY A 37 0.24 10.27 0.30
CA GLY A 37 1.21 9.20 0.13
C GLY A 37 0.60 7.86 -0.26
N VAL A 38 1.41 6.80 -0.17
CA VAL A 38 1.00 5.47 -0.57
C VAL A 38 0.12 4.83 0.50
N ARG A 39 -1.09 4.39 0.12
CA ARG A 39 -1.98 3.58 0.96
C ARG A 39 -1.77 2.12 0.65
N ILE A 40 -1.08 1.42 1.56
CA ILE A 40 -0.83 0.00 1.46
C ILE A 40 -1.98 -0.77 2.11
N ILE A 41 -2.59 -1.67 1.33
CA ILE A 41 -3.64 -2.60 1.75
C ILE A 41 -3.02 -3.99 1.73
N SER A 42 -3.05 -4.71 2.84
CA SER A 42 -2.42 -6.04 2.92
C SER A 42 -3.29 -7.01 3.67
N CYS A 43 -3.27 -8.28 3.27
CA CYS A 43 -3.92 -9.33 4.03
C CYS A 43 -3.16 -9.60 5.34
N PRO A 44 -3.83 -10.07 6.39
CA PRO A 44 -3.14 -10.61 7.56
C PRO A 44 -2.28 -11.82 7.16
N SER A 45 -1.17 -12.04 7.87
CA SER A 45 -0.35 -13.24 7.65
C SER A 45 -1.18 -14.49 7.95
N CYS A 46 -1.14 -15.49 7.06
CA CYS A 46 -1.80 -16.78 7.26
C CYS A 46 -0.96 -17.91 6.62
N ALA A 47 -1.32 -19.17 6.89
CA ALA A 47 -0.61 -20.34 6.35
C ALA A 47 -0.64 -20.45 4.81
N ARG A 48 -1.52 -19.70 4.14
CA ARG A 48 -1.65 -19.70 2.67
C ARG A 48 -0.71 -18.72 1.97
N GLN A 49 0.08 -17.94 2.72
CA GLN A 49 0.94 -16.92 2.12
C GLN A 49 2.07 -17.57 1.30
N ALA A 50 2.24 -17.10 0.06
CA ALA A 50 3.31 -17.53 -0.84
C ALA A 50 4.63 -16.78 -0.60
N PHE A 51 4.60 -15.70 0.18
CA PHE A 51 5.74 -14.90 0.61
C PHE A 51 5.45 -14.25 1.96
N GLN A 52 6.48 -13.74 2.63
CA GLN A 52 6.35 -13.06 3.94
C GLN A 52 5.71 -11.69 3.74
N VAL A 53 4.38 -11.62 3.89
CA VAL A 53 3.61 -10.38 3.64
C VAL A 53 4.02 -9.27 4.60
N ILE A 54 4.12 -9.58 5.90
CA ILE A 54 4.44 -8.59 6.94
C ILE A 54 5.80 -7.93 6.68
N ASP A 55 6.83 -8.73 6.43
CA ASP A 55 8.18 -8.22 6.18
C ASP A 55 8.23 -7.40 4.88
N THR A 56 7.53 -7.87 3.84
CA THR A 56 7.45 -7.19 2.55
C THR A 56 6.78 -5.82 2.70
N VAL A 57 5.64 -5.75 3.41
CA VAL A 57 4.93 -4.50 3.69
C VAL A 57 5.80 -3.55 4.49
N LYS A 58 6.47 -4.02 5.54
CA LYS A 58 7.34 -3.17 6.37
C LYS A 58 8.47 -2.52 5.56
N ILE A 59 9.08 -3.28 4.64
CA ILE A 59 10.13 -2.73 3.76
C ILE A 59 9.54 -1.74 2.75
N LEU A 60 8.35 -2.02 2.20
CA LEU A 60 7.68 -1.12 1.27
C LEU A 60 7.23 0.19 1.94
N GLU A 61 6.71 0.14 3.17
CA GLU A 61 6.36 1.33 3.95
C GLU A 61 7.55 2.26 4.15
N ASP A 62 8.71 1.71 4.48
CA ASP A 62 9.95 2.48 4.64
C ASP A 62 10.40 3.08 3.30
N LYS A 63 10.51 2.23 2.27
CA LYS A 63 10.99 2.64 0.94
C LYS A 63 10.08 3.61 0.21
N LEU A 64 8.78 3.64 0.50
CA LEU A 64 7.80 4.50 -0.17
C LEU A 64 7.40 5.71 0.67
N SER A 65 8.01 5.90 1.83
CA SER A 65 7.66 6.97 2.78
C SER A 65 7.90 8.40 2.25
N HIS A 66 8.77 8.56 1.25
CA HIS A 66 9.04 9.84 0.58
C HIS A 66 7.91 10.28 -0.35
N ILE A 67 7.08 9.36 -0.83
CA ILE A 67 6.01 9.64 -1.79
C ILE A 67 4.84 10.32 -1.06
N LYS A 68 4.48 11.52 -1.53
CA LYS A 68 3.33 12.29 -1.01
C LYS A 68 2.09 12.15 -1.88
N THR A 69 2.27 11.74 -3.12
CA THR A 69 1.22 11.55 -4.10
C THR A 69 0.31 10.38 -3.70
N PRO A 70 -1.01 10.58 -3.69
CA PRO A 70 -1.94 9.54 -3.25
C PRO A 70 -1.99 8.39 -4.26
N ILE A 71 -1.51 7.21 -3.83
CA ILE A 71 -1.49 5.97 -4.64
C ILE A 71 -1.97 4.82 -3.76
N SER A 72 -2.78 3.93 -4.32
CA SER A 72 -3.22 2.70 -3.65
C SER A 72 -2.38 1.49 -4.08
N LEU A 73 -1.88 0.75 -3.10
CA LEU A 73 -1.03 -0.43 -3.29
C LEU A 73 -1.61 -1.61 -2.52
N SER A 74 -1.84 -2.76 -3.16
CA SER A 74 -2.22 -4.00 -2.48
C SER A 74 -1.10 -5.04 -2.43
N ILE A 75 -0.88 -5.66 -1.27
CA ILE A 75 0.12 -6.72 -1.06
C ILE A 75 -0.56 -7.92 -0.41
N ILE A 76 -0.98 -8.89 -1.23
CA ILE A 76 -1.80 -10.02 -0.80
C ILE A 76 -1.03 -11.33 -0.95
N GLY A 77 -0.89 -12.07 0.15
CA GLY A 77 -0.04 -13.26 0.20
C GLY A 77 -0.55 -14.47 -0.59
N CYS A 78 -1.81 -14.50 -1.04
CA CYS A 78 -2.38 -15.68 -1.68
C CYS A 78 -3.39 -15.34 -2.79
N VAL A 79 -3.71 -16.32 -3.62
CA VAL A 79 -4.66 -16.20 -4.74
C VAL A 79 -6.13 -16.15 -4.32
N VAL A 80 -6.47 -16.44 -3.06
CA VAL A 80 -7.88 -16.60 -2.63
C VAL A 80 -8.60 -15.26 -2.67
N ASN A 81 -8.09 -14.27 -1.92
CA ASN A 81 -8.62 -12.90 -1.95
C ASN A 81 -7.78 -11.97 -2.84
N GLY A 82 -6.57 -12.40 -3.21
CA GLY A 82 -5.60 -11.58 -3.94
C GLY A 82 -6.16 -10.90 -5.19
N PRO A 83 -6.74 -11.64 -6.16
CA PRO A 83 -7.22 -11.03 -7.40
C PRO A 83 -8.30 -9.97 -7.19
N GLY A 84 -9.22 -10.20 -6.24
CA GLY A 84 -10.29 -9.25 -5.95
C GLY A 84 -9.78 -7.97 -5.30
N GLU A 85 -8.90 -8.10 -4.30
CA GLU A 85 -8.29 -6.95 -3.62
C GLU A 85 -7.36 -6.16 -4.57
N ALA A 86 -6.56 -6.85 -5.39
CA ALA A 86 -5.66 -6.23 -6.35
C ALA A 86 -6.37 -5.51 -7.50
N ALA A 87 -7.58 -5.95 -7.84
CA ALA A 87 -8.44 -5.28 -8.81
C ALA A 87 -8.89 -3.87 -8.35
N GLN A 88 -8.84 -3.59 -7.05
CA GLN A 88 -9.33 -2.34 -6.45
C GLN A 88 -8.22 -1.32 -6.15
N THR A 89 -7.00 -1.58 -6.62
CA THR A 89 -5.83 -0.73 -6.36
C THR A 89 -5.09 -0.34 -7.63
N ASP A 90 -4.35 0.77 -7.58
CA ASP A 90 -3.53 1.24 -8.69
C ASP A 90 -2.44 0.22 -9.04
N ILE A 91 -1.83 -0.37 -8.01
CA ILE A 91 -0.79 -1.38 -8.12
C ILE A 91 -1.11 -2.49 -7.13
N GLY A 92 -1.01 -3.76 -7.55
CA GLY A 92 -1.29 -4.90 -6.68
C GLY A 92 -0.39 -6.09 -6.92
N ILE A 93 -0.01 -6.78 -5.84
CA ILE A 93 0.74 -8.04 -5.89
C ILE A 93 -0.06 -9.13 -5.18
N THR A 94 -0.22 -10.27 -5.84
CA THR A 94 -0.87 -11.45 -5.26
C THR A 94 0.05 -12.66 -5.28
N GLY A 95 0.10 -13.40 -4.18
CA GLY A 95 0.94 -14.59 -4.06
C GLY A 95 0.37 -15.78 -4.85
N GLY A 96 1.12 -16.27 -5.84
CA GLY A 96 0.74 -17.39 -6.71
C GLY A 96 1.34 -18.74 -6.31
N GLY A 97 2.30 -18.76 -5.37
CA GLY A 97 3.00 -19.96 -4.90
C GLY A 97 4.25 -20.30 -5.71
N LYS A 98 5.10 -21.19 -5.16
CA LYS A 98 6.38 -21.62 -5.77
C LYS A 98 7.27 -20.44 -6.22
N GLY A 99 7.28 -19.36 -5.44
CA GLY A 99 8.07 -18.16 -5.72
C GLY A 99 7.55 -17.28 -6.86
N ASN A 100 6.39 -17.58 -7.44
CA ASN A 100 5.76 -16.79 -8.49
C ASN A 100 4.56 -16.01 -7.94
N ASN A 101 4.48 -14.73 -8.26
CA ASN A 101 3.44 -13.81 -7.80
C ASN A 101 2.86 -13.09 -9.02
N MET A 102 1.62 -12.61 -8.95
CA MET A 102 0.97 -11.91 -10.05
C MET A 102 0.92 -10.41 -9.75
N LEU A 103 1.38 -9.60 -10.70
CA LEU A 103 1.29 -8.15 -10.69
C LEU A 103 0.00 -7.68 -11.36
N TYR A 104 -0.64 -6.70 -10.74
CA TYR A 104 -1.82 -6.01 -11.23
C TYR A 104 -1.51 -4.53 -11.38
N LEU A 105 -1.89 -3.94 -12.50
CA LEU A 105 -1.82 -2.51 -12.77
C LEU A 105 -3.21 -2.02 -13.12
N SER A 106 -3.71 -1.03 -12.36
CA SER A 106 -5.09 -0.54 -12.49
C SER A 106 -6.13 -1.68 -12.49
N GLY A 107 -5.88 -2.69 -11.66
CA GLY A 107 -6.69 -3.89 -11.53
C GLY A 107 -6.58 -4.95 -12.64
N ILE A 108 -5.71 -4.76 -13.64
CA ILE A 108 -5.51 -5.71 -14.74
C ILE A 108 -4.26 -6.56 -14.48
N GLN A 109 -4.39 -7.88 -14.60
CA GLN A 109 -3.26 -8.81 -14.54
C GLN A 109 -2.25 -8.49 -15.65
N THR A 110 -1.01 -8.23 -15.25
CA THR A 110 0.03 -7.78 -16.17
C THR A 110 1.08 -8.85 -16.39
N GLU A 111 1.82 -9.20 -15.34
CA GLU A 111 2.94 -10.14 -15.45
C GLU A 111 3.19 -10.89 -14.15
N LYS A 112 3.99 -11.95 -14.24
CA LYS A 112 4.45 -12.69 -13.07
C LYS A 112 5.75 -12.07 -12.54
N VAL A 113 5.82 -11.91 -11.22
CA VAL A 113 6.99 -11.37 -10.51
C VAL A 113 7.50 -12.41 -9.52
N LEU A 114 8.80 -12.66 -9.53
CA LEU A 114 9.42 -13.57 -8.58
C LEU A 114 9.44 -12.94 -7.18
N THR A 115 9.35 -13.75 -6.13
CA THR A 115 9.30 -13.25 -4.74
C THR A 115 10.47 -12.33 -4.39
N LYS A 116 11.67 -12.64 -4.89
CA LYS A 116 12.88 -11.83 -4.68
C LYS A 116 12.83 -10.44 -5.33
N ASP A 117 12.00 -10.28 -6.37
CA ASP A 117 11.91 -9.08 -7.19
C ASP A 117 10.67 -8.23 -6.84
N ILE A 118 9.81 -8.67 -5.92
CA ILE A 118 8.60 -7.93 -5.51
C ILE A 118 8.96 -6.50 -5.08
N ILE A 119 9.93 -6.35 -4.18
CA ILE A 119 10.23 -5.06 -3.56
C ILE A 119 10.76 -4.07 -4.60
N SER A 120 11.73 -4.47 -5.43
CA SER A 120 12.30 -3.60 -6.46
C SER A 120 11.23 -3.21 -7.48
N LYS A 121 10.45 -4.18 -7.96
CA LYS A 121 9.44 -3.94 -9.00
C LYS A 121 8.30 -3.05 -8.50
N VAL A 122 7.80 -3.27 -7.29
CA VAL A 122 6.74 -2.45 -6.71
C VAL A 122 7.21 -1.02 -6.51
N VAL A 123 8.43 -0.80 -5.99
CA VAL A 123 8.97 0.55 -5.79
C VAL A 123 9.08 1.30 -7.11
N GLU A 124 9.67 0.68 -8.14
CA GLU A 124 9.79 1.25 -9.48
C GLU A 124 8.43 1.70 -10.04
N LEU A 125 7.41 0.83 -9.94
CA LEU A 125 6.08 1.09 -10.48
C LEU A 125 5.36 2.21 -9.71
N VAL A 126 5.47 2.23 -8.38
CA VAL A 126 4.84 3.26 -7.55
C VAL A 126 5.49 4.62 -7.81
N GLU A 127 6.82 4.69 -7.90
CA GLU A 127 7.54 5.94 -8.21
C GLU A 127 7.19 6.45 -9.61
N LYS A 128 7.16 5.57 -10.61
CA LYS A 128 6.72 5.93 -11.96
C LYS A 128 5.29 6.47 -11.95
N LYS A 129 4.37 5.80 -11.26
CA LYS A 129 2.98 6.24 -11.13
C LYS A 129 2.87 7.59 -10.42
N ALA A 130 3.66 7.83 -9.38
CA ALA A 130 3.71 9.11 -8.68
C ALA A 130 4.13 10.24 -9.62
N GLN A 131 5.19 10.03 -10.40
CA GLN A 131 5.67 11.00 -11.38
C GLN A 131 4.62 11.28 -12.47
N GLU A 132 3.92 10.25 -12.96
CA GLU A 132 2.86 10.41 -13.95
C GLU A 132 1.68 11.25 -13.44
N ILE A 133 1.34 11.14 -12.16
CA ILE A 133 0.28 11.93 -11.53
C ILE A 133 0.76 13.37 -11.29
N GLU A 134 1.99 13.54 -10.82
CA GLU A 134 2.58 14.87 -10.59
C GLU A 134 2.74 15.68 -11.87
N ASN A 135 3.11 15.04 -12.99
CA ASN A 135 3.24 15.71 -14.29
C ASN A 135 1.91 16.10 -14.95
N LYS A 136 0.79 15.55 -14.47
CA LYS A 136 -0.56 15.84 -14.99
C LYS A 136 -1.27 16.96 -14.22
N ASN A 137 -0.77 17.32 -13.04
CA ASN A 137 -1.30 18.37 -12.18
C ASN A 137 -0.46 19.65 -12.29
#